data_AF-A0AAN6L6C3-F1
#
_entry.id   AF-A0AAN6L6C3-F1
#
_cell.length_a   1.000
_cell.length_b   1.000
_cell.length_c   1.000
_cell.angle_alpha   90.00
_cell.angle_beta   90.00
_cell.angle_gamma   90.00
#
_symmetry.space_group_name_H-M   'P 1'
#
loop_
_entity.id
_entity.type
_entity.pdbx_description
1 polymer ?
#
loop_
_entity_poly.entity_id
_entity_poly.type
_entity_poly.pdbx_seq_one_letter_code
_entity_poly.pdbx_strand_id
1 'polypeptide(L)'
;MAAAKAIAEAIEDAAYSQTRDDLLYSSRLGLELINERDDFKENVARLDVRLDKLQEGYNRLENSNNRLRNSTDQLQQVRTLASACDGYLLIRQRFLETTLRDKLGGDYASKRIHDGNVAAHHGDVLTDATLYERGLRNDKGTFRAIYGISYSDALELERAGDTASITILNKHATLLANDPEIPEKIEAAFRAFVLLLENNSGESPANALSPLGQAYLKFWDVCQTHNL
;
A
#
# COMPACT_ATOMS: atom_id res chain seq x y z
N MET A 1 31.24 9.39 -47.33
CA MET A 1 32.42 9.62 -48.19
C MET A 1 33.10 10.97 -47.94
N ALA A 2 32.37 12.08 -47.73
CA ALA A 2 32.97 13.40 -47.47
C ALA A 2 33.79 13.49 -46.17
N ALA A 3 33.31 12.90 -45.07
CA ALA A 3 34.03 12.91 -43.78
C ALA A 3 35.39 12.18 -43.84
N ALA A 4 35.46 11.06 -44.58
CA ALA A 4 36.71 10.31 -44.74
C ALA A 4 37.76 11.08 -45.55
N LYS A 5 37.32 11.88 -46.53
CA LYS A 5 38.22 12.71 -47.35
C LYS A 5 38.74 13.93 -46.56
N ALA A 6 37.89 14.56 -45.77
CA ALA A 6 38.27 15.68 -44.91
C ALA A 6 39.29 15.24 -43.82
N ILE A 7 39.13 14.03 -43.28
CA ILE A 7 40.09 13.45 -42.32
C ILE A 7 41.44 13.17 -43.01
N ALA A 8 41.43 12.63 -44.24
CA ALA A 8 42.66 12.36 -44.98
C ALA A 8 43.46 13.64 -45.31
N GLU A 9 42.79 14.70 -45.75
CA GLU A 9 43.43 16.00 -46.02
C GLU A 9 43.96 16.67 -44.73
N ALA A 10 43.24 16.54 -43.60
CA ALA A 10 43.69 17.07 -42.32
C ALA A 10 44.91 16.33 -41.73
N ILE A 11 45.09 15.04 -42.08
CA ILE A 11 46.26 14.23 -41.69
C ILE A 11 47.49 14.65 -42.51
N GLU A 12 47.31 15.06 -43.76
CA GLU A 12 48.39 15.45 -44.67
C GLU A 12 49.01 16.82 -44.33
N ASP A 13 48.20 17.75 -43.79
CA ASP A 13 48.61 19.12 -43.44
C ASP A 13 49.10 19.28 -41.98
N ALA A 14 48.98 18.22 -41.17
CA ALA A 14 49.37 18.27 -39.76
C ALA A 14 50.87 18.04 -39.60
N ALA A 15 51.61 19.11 -39.30
CA ALA A 15 52.98 19.02 -38.82
C ALA A 15 52.97 18.44 -37.39
N TYR A 16 53.30 17.15 -37.27
CA TYR A 16 53.41 16.46 -35.99
C TYR A 16 54.84 16.52 -35.45
N SER A 17 55.03 17.06 -34.25
CA SER A 17 56.22 16.79 -33.45
C SER A 17 55.85 15.88 -32.28
N GLN A 18 56.42 14.67 -32.29
CA GLN A 18 56.19 13.66 -31.26
C GLN A 18 57.25 13.83 -30.17
N THR A 19 56.97 14.65 -29.16
CA THR A 19 57.79 14.69 -27.94
C THR A 19 57.20 13.76 -26.91
N ARG A 20 57.77 12.54 -26.89
CA ARG A 20 57.72 11.41 -25.94
C ARG A 20 56.47 11.09 -25.08
N ASP A 21 55.55 11.99 -24.80
CA ASP A 21 54.28 11.71 -24.12
C ASP A 21 53.09 12.62 -24.56
N ASP A 22 53.28 13.65 -25.39
CA ASP A 22 52.17 14.51 -25.89
C ASP A 22 52.25 14.77 -27.39
N LEU A 23 51.14 14.55 -28.11
CA LEU A 23 50.97 14.95 -29.51
C LEU A 23 50.61 16.45 -29.59
N LEU A 24 51.55 17.29 -30.03
CA LEU A 24 51.29 18.70 -30.34
C LEU A 24 50.80 18.84 -31.78
N TYR A 25 49.54 19.24 -31.95
CA TYR A 25 48.94 19.60 -33.23
C TYR A 25 49.08 21.10 -33.46
N SER A 26 49.76 21.51 -34.54
CA SER A 26 49.96 22.93 -34.89
C SER A 26 48.81 23.55 -35.69
N SER A 27 47.89 22.74 -36.22
CA SER A 27 46.73 23.21 -36.97
C SER A 27 45.55 23.48 -36.03
N ARG A 28 44.86 24.60 -36.25
CA ARG A 28 43.66 25.01 -35.47
C ARG A 28 42.60 23.90 -35.40
N LEU A 29 42.40 23.19 -36.49
CA LEU A 29 41.45 22.08 -36.60
C LEU A 29 41.84 20.90 -35.67
N GLY A 30 43.15 20.62 -35.53
CA GLY A 30 43.65 19.57 -34.63
C GLY A 30 43.42 19.90 -33.15
N LEU A 31 43.55 21.18 -32.77
CA LEU A 31 43.24 21.64 -31.41
C LEU A 31 41.74 21.57 -31.10
N GLU A 32 40.88 21.94 -32.06
CA GLU A 32 39.42 21.82 -31.91
C GLU A 32 38.99 20.35 -31.69
N LEU A 33 39.55 19.41 -32.44
CA LEU A 33 39.28 17.97 -32.27
C LEU A 33 39.76 17.41 -30.92
N ILE A 34 40.88 17.91 -30.39
CA ILE A 34 41.38 17.51 -29.06
C ILE A 34 40.42 18.00 -27.97
N ASN A 35 39.97 19.25 -28.06
CA ASN A 35 39.03 19.81 -27.10
C ASN A 35 37.71 19.02 -27.10
N GLU A 36 37.15 18.74 -28.29
CA GLU A 36 35.94 17.92 -28.40
C GLU A 36 36.14 16.52 -27.81
N ARG A 37 37.27 15.87 -28.10
CA ARG A 37 37.60 14.55 -27.53
C ARG A 37 37.64 14.60 -26.00
N ASP A 38 38.24 15.64 -25.43
CA ASP A 38 38.38 15.77 -23.99
C ASP A 38 37.05 16.09 -23.32
N ASP A 39 36.22 16.93 -23.93
CA ASP A 39 34.82 17.16 -23.52
C ASP A 39 34.00 15.85 -23.57
N PHE A 40 34.17 15.04 -24.62
CA PHE A 40 33.52 13.74 -24.72
C PHE A 40 33.98 12.78 -23.62
N LYS A 41 35.28 12.73 -23.32
CA LYS A 41 35.82 11.90 -22.23
C LYS A 41 35.25 12.32 -20.88
N GLU A 42 35.16 13.63 -20.61
CA GLU A 42 34.57 14.13 -19.37
C GLU A 42 33.08 13.78 -19.27
N ASN A 43 32.35 13.90 -20.38
CA ASN A 43 30.94 13.52 -20.44
C ASN A 43 30.73 12.02 -20.20
N VAL A 44 31.58 11.16 -20.78
CA VAL A 44 31.55 9.70 -20.55
C VAL A 44 31.82 9.39 -19.09
N ALA A 45 32.88 9.96 -18.50
CA ALA A 45 33.19 9.77 -17.08
C ALA A 45 32.04 10.22 -16.17
N ARG A 46 31.37 11.32 -16.51
CA ARG A 46 30.19 11.80 -15.77
C ARG A 46 28.99 10.85 -15.91
N LEU A 47 28.80 10.24 -17.07
CA LEU A 47 27.75 9.25 -17.29
C LEU A 47 28.01 7.96 -16.52
N ASP A 48 29.25 7.49 -16.47
CA ASP A 48 29.64 6.30 -15.70
C ASP A 48 29.33 6.50 -14.21
N VAL A 49 29.71 7.65 -13.65
CA VAL A 49 29.39 8.00 -12.24
C VAL A 49 27.87 8.05 -11.99
N ARG A 50 27.08 8.51 -12.97
CA ARG A 50 25.61 8.53 -12.84
C ARG A 50 25.04 7.12 -12.90
N LEU A 51 25.59 6.25 -13.75
CA LEU A 51 25.18 4.87 -13.90
C LEU A 51 25.45 4.08 -12.61
N ASP A 52 26.63 4.25 -12.01
CA ASP A 52 26.97 3.65 -10.72
C ASP A 52 25.99 4.09 -9.61
N LYS A 53 25.71 5.39 -9.53
CA LYS A 53 24.74 5.93 -8.54
C LYS A 53 23.33 5.37 -8.74
N LEU A 54 22.88 5.26 -10.00
CA LEU A 54 21.58 4.67 -10.31
C LEU A 54 21.54 3.19 -9.94
N GLN A 55 22.61 2.45 -10.20
CA GLN A 55 22.71 1.03 -9.87
C GLN A 55 22.72 0.81 -8.35
N GLU A 56 23.43 1.63 -7.59
CA GLU A 56 23.33 1.61 -6.13
C GLU A 56 21.91 1.96 -5.63
N GLY A 57 21.25 2.93 -6.27
CA GLY A 57 19.86 3.29 -5.97
C GLY A 57 18.91 2.13 -6.21
N TYR A 58 19.06 1.44 -7.34
CA TYR A 58 18.28 0.26 -7.70
C TYR A 58 18.48 -0.86 -6.67
N ASN A 59 19.72 -1.19 -6.34
CA ASN A 59 20.04 -2.23 -5.36
C ASN A 59 19.47 -1.92 -3.97
N ARG A 60 19.49 -0.64 -3.54
CA ARG A 60 18.86 -0.21 -2.28
C ARG A 60 17.35 -0.42 -2.31
N LEU A 61 16.70 -0.04 -3.41
CA LEU A 61 15.25 -0.15 -3.56
C LEU A 61 14.80 -1.61 -3.64
N GLU A 62 15.54 -2.45 -4.37
CA GLU A 62 15.29 -3.89 -4.46
C GLU A 62 15.40 -4.56 -3.10
N ASN A 63 16.46 -4.27 -2.33
CA ASN A 63 16.61 -4.77 -0.98
C ASN A 63 15.45 -4.33 -0.06
N SER A 64 14.99 -3.08 -0.18
CA SER A 64 13.84 -2.60 0.57
C SER A 64 12.57 -3.37 0.22
N ASN A 65 12.30 -3.58 -1.07
CA ASN A 65 11.15 -4.35 -1.53
C ASN A 65 11.18 -5.80 -1.04
N ASN A 66 12.34 -6.44 -1.05
CA ASN A 66 12.49 -7.81 -0.53
C ASN A 66 12.21 -7.89 0.98
N ARG A 67 12.67 -6.89 1.76
CA ARG A 67 12.35 -6.81 3.19
C ARG A 67 10.86 -6.63 3.43
N LEU A 68 10.21 -5.78 2.64
CA LEU A 68 8.76 -5.56 2.75
C LEU A 68 7.98 -6.83 2.42
N ARG A 69 8.34 -7.54 1.34
CA ARG A 69 7.71 -8.83 0.99
C ARG A 69 7.82 -9.85 2.11
N ASN A 70 9.03 -10.04 2.66
CA ASN A 70 9.23 -10.97 3.77
C ASN A 70 8.39 -10.60 5.00
N SER A 71 8.28 -9.30 5.30
CA SER A 71 7.43 -8.82 6.39
C SER A 71 5.96 -9.11 6.12
N THR A 72 5.48 -8.92 4.90
CA THR A 72 4.11 -9.24 4.49
C THR A 72 3.82 -10.73 4.63
N ASP A 73 4.74 -11.60 4.19
CA ASP A 73 4.59 -13.05 4.29
C ASP A 73 4.51 -13.52 5.76
N GLN A 74 5.36 -12.96 6.63
CA GLN A 74 5.32 -13.23 8.06
C GLN A 74 4.01 -12.81 8.71
N LEU A 75 3.48 -11.63 8.35
CA LEU A 75 2.19 -11.16 8.85
C LEU A 75 1.03 -12.06 8.39
N GLN A 76 1.06 -12.52 7.14
CA GLN A 76 0.07 -13.45 6.61
C GLN A 76 0.11 -14.80 7.35
N GLN A 77 1.30 -15.28 7.68
CA GLN A 77 1.48 -16.49 8.48
C GLN A 77 0.90 -16.31 9.89
N VAL A 78 1.23 -15.22 10.59
CA VAL A 78 0.69 -14.93 11.93
C VAL A 78 -0.84 -14.88 11.91
N ARG A 79 -1.42 -14.26 10.89
CA ARG A 79 -2.88 -14.18 10.73
C ARG A 79 -3.53 -15.55 10.49
N THR A 80 -2.88 -16.40 9.70
CA THR A 80 -3.31 -17.79 9.48
C THR A 80 -3.27 -18.60 10.79
N LEU A 81 -2.22 -18.43 11.59
CA LEU A 81 -2.14 -19.07 12.90
C LEU A 81 -3.19 -18.51 13.86
N ALA A 82 -3.45 -17.21 13.84
CA ALA A 82 -4.47 -16.58 14.68
C ALA A 82 -5.88 -17.10 14.35
N SER A 83 -6.23 -17.24 13.06
CA SER A 83 -7.53 -17.80 12.63
C SER A 83 -7.65 -19.31 12.84
N ALA A 84 -6.53 -20.00 13.10
CA ALA A 84 -6.48 -21.40 13.53
C ALA A 84 -6.48 -21.56 15.06
N CYS A 85 -6.33 -20.48 15.83
CA CYS A 85 -6.30 -20.50 17.27
C CYS A 85 -7.71 -20.37 17.85
N ASP A 86 -8.23 -21.45 18.45
CA ASP A 86 -9.56 -21.46 19.09
C ASP A 86 -9.72 -20.36 20.15
N GLY A 87 -8.65 -20.05 20.89
CA GLY A 87 -8.65 -18.97 21.87
C GLY A 87 -8.93 -17.59 21.24
N TYR A 88 -8.37 -17.33 20.07
CA TYR A 88 -8.61 -16.09 19.34
C TYR A 88 -10.02 -16.05 18.73
N LEU A 89 -10.49 -17.16 18.16
CA LEU A 89 -11.86 -17.26 17.65
C LEU A 89 -12.91 -17.05 18.75
N LEU A 90 -12.67 -17.55 19.96
CA LEU A 90 -13.54 -17.29 21.13
C LEU A 90 -13.56 -15.80 21.50
N ILE A 91 -12.41 -15.12 21.44
CA ILE A 91 -12.33 -13.68 21.66
C ILE A 91 -13.16 -12.93 20.60
N ARG A 92 -13.08 -13.33 19.33
CA ARG A 92 -13.87 -12.74 18.24
C ARG A 92 -15.38 -12.99 18.38
N GLN A 93 -15.78 -14.20 18.76
CA GLN A 93 -17.20 -14.50 19.05
C GLN A 93 -17.75 -13.59 20.14
N ARG A 94 -16.98 -13.36 21.22
CA ARG A 94 -17.35 -12.45 22.30
C ARG A 94 -17.46 -10.99 21.85
N PHE A 95 -16.54 -10.53 21.00
CA PHE A 95 -16.62 -9.18 20.41
C PHE A 95 -17.97 -8.99 19.70
N LEU A 96 -18.32 -9.90 18.78
CA LEU A 96 -19.57 -9.84 18.03
C LEU A 96 -20.82 -9.91 18.93
N GLU A 97 -20.81 -10.79 19.93
CA GLU A 97 -21.91 -10.92 20.91
C GLU A 97 -22.10 -9.65 21.74
N THR A 98 -20.99 -9.08 22.21
CA THR A 98 -21.00 -7.88 23.07
C THR A 98 -21.47 -6.67 22.28
N THR A 99 -20.96 -6.47 21.06
CA THR A 99 -21.42 -5.38 20.19
C THR A 99 -22.89 -5.53 19.84
N LEU A 100 -23.37 -6.74 19.54
CA LEU A 100 -24.79 -6.98 19.28
C LEU A 100 -25.68 -6.64 20.48
N ARG A 101 -25.32 -7.13 21.67
CA ARG A 101 -26.08 -6.93 22.91
C ARG A 101 -26.08 -5.48 23.35
N ASP A 102 -24.90 -4.86 23.41
CA ASP A 102 -24.72 -3.56 24.07
C ASP A 102 -24.98 -2.37 23.13
N LYS A 103 -24.83 -2.55 21.81
CA LYS A 103 -24.85 -1.44 20.84
C LYS A 103 -25.97 -1.54 19.83
N LEU A 104 -26.38 -2.76 19.46
CA LEU A 104 -27.39 -3.00 18.43
C LEU A 104 -28.74 -3.47 19.01
N GLY A 105 -28.87 -3.54 20.34
CA GLY A 105 -30.13 -3.84 21.01
C GLY A 105 -30.64 -5.28 20.82
N GLY A 106 -29.75 -6.23 20.57
CA GLY A 106 -30.11 -7.64 20.40
C GLY A 106 -30.61 -8.26 21.72
N ASP A 107 -31.81 -8.85 21.69
CA ASP A 107 -32.41 -9.54 22.84
C ASP A 107 -31.84 -10.97 22.94
N TYR A 108 -30.68 -11.12 23.59
CA TYR A 108 -30.06 -12.42 23.85
C TYR A 108 -29.96 -12.69 25.35
N ALA A 109 -30.70 -13.71 25.80
CA ALA A 109 -30.57 -14.31 27.11
C ALA A 109 -29.39 -15.29 27.13
N SER A 110 -28.28 -14.95 27.80
CA SER A 110 -27.46 -15.88 28.62
C SER A 110 -26.11 -15.28 29.03
N LYS A 111 -26.04 -14.80 30.29
CA LYS A 111 -25.14 -15.23 31.39
C LYS A 111 -23.69 -15.72 31.15
N ARG A 112 -23.03 -15.43 30.03
CA ARG A 112 -21.59 -15.73 29.88
C ARG A 112 -20.80 -14.46 29.58
N ILE A 113 -19.90 -14.17 30.52
CA ILE A 113 -18.69 -13.34 30.35
C ILE A 113 -18.92 -11.85 30.62
N HIS A 114 -18.86 -11.50 31.90
CA HIS A 114 -18.56 -10.14 32.36
C HIS A 114 -17.04 -9.91 32.51
N ASP A 115 -16.27 -10.99 32.73
CA ASP A 115 -14.85 -10.91 33.09
C ASP A 115 -13.95 -11.45 31.98
N GLY A 116 -13.42 -10.55 31.15
CA GLY A 116 -12.42 -10.87 30.12
C GLY A 116 -12.27 -9.83 29.00
N ASN A 117 -12.93 -8.67 29.15
CA ASN A 117 -13.31 -7.76 28.07
C ASN A 117 -12.20 -6.84 27.53
N VAL A 118 -10.92 -7.12 27.83
CA VAL A 118 -9.80 -6.21 27.48
C VAL A 118 -9.09 -6.62 26.17
N ALA A 119 -9.33 -7.84 25.67
CA ALA A 119 -8.49 -8.42 24.61
C ALA A 119 -8.93 -8.11 23.17
N ALA A 120 -10.19 -7.70 22.92
CA ALA A 120 -10.67 -7.38 21.58
C ALA A 120 -11.43 -6.06 21.54
N HIS A 121 -10.69 -4.96 21.52
CA HIS A 121 -11.24 -3.62 21.33
C HIS A 121 -11.38 -3.22 19.86
N HIS A 122 -10.84 -3.99 18.92
CA HIS A 122 -10.73 -3.62 17.51
C HIS A 122 -11.54 -4.56 16.62
N GLY A 123 -12.17 -4.01 15.59
CA GLY A 123 -12.78 -4.77 14.50
C GLY A 123 -11.76 -5.62 13.76
N ASP A 124 -12.15 -6.82 13.38
CA ASP A 124 -11.40 -7.72 12.50
C ASP A 124 -12.39 -8.44 11.59
N VAL A 125 -12.79 -7.73 10.54
CA VAL A 125 -13.81 -8.13 9.57
C VAL A 125 -13.49 -9.47 8.92
N LEU A 126 -12.21 -9.77 8.72
CA LEU A 126 -11.81 -10.98 8.02
C LEU A 126 -11.83 -12.19 8.95
N THR A 127 -11.28 -12.08 10.15
CA THR A 127 -11.40 -13.18 11.12
C THR A 127 -12.88 -13.42 11.47
N ASP A 128 -13.66 -12.34 11.64
CA ASP A 128 -15.09 -12.47 11.90
C ASP A 128 -15.80 -13.13 10.71
N ALA A 129 -15.45 -12.80 9.47
CA ALA A 129 -16.02 -13.45 8.28
C ALA A 129 -15.72 -14.96 8.25
N THR A 130 -14.52 -15.38 8.67
CA THR A 130 -14.19 -16.82 8.74
C THR A 130 -15.06 -17.59 9.74
N LEU A 131 -15.59 -16.94 10.80
CA LEU A 131 -16.55 -17.59 11.70
C LEU A 131 -17.85 -17.97 10.98
N TYR A 132 -18.32 -17.13 10.06
CA TYR A 132 -19.51 -17.40 9.25
C TYR A 132 -19.21 -18.38 8.12
N GLU A 133 -18.05 -18.25 7.45
CA GLU A 133 -17.62 -19.18 6.41
C GLU A 133 -17.51 -20.62 6.94
N ARG A 134 -16.97 -20.80 8.15
CA ARG A 134 -16.85 -22.11 8.82
C ARG A 134 -18.15 -22.60 9.48
N GLY A 135 -19.24 -21.84 9.40
CA GLY A 135 -20.53 -22.19 10.02
C GLY A 135 -20.54 -22.13 11.55
N LEU A 136 -19.53 -21.48 12.16
CA LEU A 136 -19.46 -21.27 13.62
C LEU A 136 -20.46 -20.20 14.09
N ARG A 137 -20.95 -19.36 13.17
CA ARG A 137 -22.04 -18.41 13.37
C ARG A 137 -23.00 -18.40 12.18
N ASN A 138 -24.28 -18.18 12.46
CA ASN A 138 -25.35 -18.19 11.45
C ASN A 138 -26.16 -16.89 11.40
N ASP A 139 -25.91 -15.97 12.33
CA ASP A 139 -26.59 -14.68 12.46
C ASP A 139 -26.02 -13.63 11.51
N LYS A 140 -26.10 -13.88 10.19
CA LYS A 140 -25.50 -13.04 9.13
C LYS A 140 -25.89 -11.55 9.22
N GLY A 141 -27.06 -11.25 9.77
CA GLY A 141 -27.51 -9.88 10.03
C GLY A 141 -26.61 -9.13 11.01
N THR A 142 -26.07 -9.80 12.03
CA THR A 142 -25.11 -9.22 12.98
C THR A 142 -23.84 -8.78 12.29
N PHE A 143 -23.29 -9.63 11.41
CA PHE A 143 -22.10 -9.28 10.63
C PHE A 143 -22.34 -8.01 9.81
N ARG A 144 -23.47 -7.97 9.08
CA ARG A 144 -23.83 -6.81 8.25
C ARG A 144 -24.08 -5.56 9.07
N ALA A 145 -24.68 -5.67 10.25
CA ALA A 145 -24.91 -4.51 11.12
C ALA A 145 -23.60 -3.91 11.65
N ILE A 146 -22.58 -4.73 11.90
CA ILE A 146 -21.28 -4.28 12.41
C ILE A 146 -20.39 -3.74 11.30
N TYR A 147 -20.35 -4.41 10.15
CA TYR A 147 -19.41 -4.12 9.06
C TYR A 147 -20.05 -3.49 7.83
N GLY A 148 -21.36 -3.27 7.79
CA GLY A 148 -22.09 -2.70 6.65
C GLY A 148 -22.28 -3.64 5.45
N ILE A 149 -21.38 -4.61 5.25
CA ILE A 149 -21.37 -5.55 4.11
C ILE A 149 -21.62 -7.00 4.53
N SER A 150 -21.76 -7.91 3.56
CA SER A 150 -21.84 -9.34 3.87
C SER A 150 -20.46 -9.96 4.15
N TYR A 151 -20.42 -11.09 4.86
CA TYR A 151 -19.15 -11.80 5.12
C TYR A 151 -18.52 -12.33 3.83
N SER A 152 -19.32 -12.66 2.82
CA SER A 152 -18.83 -13.09 1.51
C SER A 152 -18.08 -11.94 0.83
N ASP A 153 -18.66 -10.73 0.84
CA ASP A 153 -18.03 -9.55 0.24
C ASP A 153 -16.72 -9.22 0.95
N ALA A 154 -16.67 -9.35 2.28
CA ALA A 154 -15.43 -9.14 3.05
C ALA A 154 -14.30 -10.10 2.61
N LEU A 155 -14.62 -11.37 2.34
CA LEU A 155 -13.65 -12.34 1.83
C LEU A 155 -13.25 -12.04 0.37
N GLU A 156 -14.14 -11.46 -0.43
CA GLU A 156 -13.80 -10.98 -1.77
C GLU A 156 -12.85 -9.78 -1.74
N LEU A 157 -13.06 -8.83 -0.82
CA LEU A 157 -12.11 -7.73 -0.59
C LEU A 157 -10.72 -8.24 -0.22
N GLU A 158 -10.64 -9.27 0.63
CA GLU A 158 -9.37 -9.91 0.94
C GLU A 158 -8.70 -10.51 -0.29
N ARG A 159 -9.44 -11.25 -1.12
CA ARG A 159 -8.90 -11.84 -2.36
C ARG A 159 -8.45 -10.77 -3.35
N ALA A 160 -9.16 -9.64 -3.40
CA ALA A 160 -8.81 -8.49 -4.22
C ALA A 160 -7.64 -7.66 -3.64
N GLY A 161 -7.22 -7.92 -2.41
CA GLY A 161 -6.18 -7.15 -1.72
C GLY A 161 -6.62 -5.73 -1.35
N ASP A 162 -7.92 -5.47 -1.18
CA ASP A 162 -8.47 -4.15 -0.86
C ASP A 162 -8.35 -3.83 0.64
N THR A 163 -7.11 -3.60 1.05
CA THR A 163 -6.77 -3.25 2.43
C THR A 163 -7.38 -1.93 2.89
N ALA A 164 -7.63 -1.00 1.97
CA ALA A 164 -8.23 0.30 2.27
C ALA A 164 -9.67 0.14 2.73
N SER A 165 -10.48 -0.64 2.00
CA SER A 165 -11.84 -0.97 2.42
C SER A 165 -11.86 -1.73 3.74
N ILE A 166 -11.05 -2.80 3.87
CA ILE A 166 -10.93 -3.58 5.11
C ILE A 166 -10.62 -2.69 6.32
N THR A 167 -9.75 -1.68 6.15
CA THR A 167 -9.37 -0.77 7.24
C THR A 167 -10.54 0.10 7.69
N ILE A 168 -11.34 0.64 6.76
CA ILE A 168 -12.55 1.41 7.11
C ILE A 168 -13.56 0.53 7.85
N LEU A 169 -13.81 -0.70 7.37
CA LEU A 169 -14.73 -1.64 8.01
C LEU A 169 -14.31 -1.94 9.46
N ASN A 170 -13.02 -2.19 9.67
CA ASN A 170 -12.47 -2.44 11.00
C ASN A 170 -12.54 -1.19 11.90
N LYS A 171 -12.28 0.01 11.38
CA LYS A 171 -12.39 1.25 12.15
C LYS A 171 -13.84 1.50 12.56
N HIS A 172 -14.80 1.35 11.66
CA HIS A 172 -16.22 1.48 12.00
C HIS A 172 -16.65 0.49 13.09
N ALA A 173 -16.33 -0.79 12.93
CA ALA A 173 -16.64 -1.81 13.94
C ALA A 173 -15.99 -1.52 15.31
N THR A 174 -14.79 -0.95 15.31
CA THR A 174 -14.08 -0.49 16.51
C THR A 174 -14.82 0.67 17.19
N LEU A 175 -15.25 1.68 16.43
CA LEU A 175 -16.03 2.81 16.94
C LEU A 175 -17.36 2.33 17.50
N LEU A 176 -18.06 1.45 16.78
CA LEU A 176 -19.31 0.84 17.24
C LEU A 176 -19.16 0.10 18.56
N ALA A 177 -18.07 -0.67 18.73
CA ALA A 177 -17.83 -1.42 19.95
C ALA A 177 -17.47 -0.54 21.15
N ASN A 178 -16.65 0.50 20.94
CA ASN A 178 -16.10 1.29 22.04
C ASN A 178 -16.93 2.51 22.39
N ASP A 179 -17.50 3.19 21.39
CA ASP A 179 -18.23 4.44 21.60
C ASP A 179 -19.71 4.16 21.91
N PRO A 180 -20.29 4.75 22.97
CA PRO A 180 -21.69 4.57 23.30
C PRO A 180 -22.62 5.23 22.27
N GLU A 181 -22.12 6.25 21.56
CA GLU A 181 -22.88 6.99 20.56
C GLU A 181 -21.91 7.43 19.44
N ILE A 182 -21.96 6.75 18.29
CA ILE A 182 -21.20 7.17 17.12
C ILE A 182 -21.83 8.46 16.58
N PRO A 183 -21.06 9.55 16.37
CA PRO A 183 -21.58 10.76 15.76
C PRO A 183 -22.24 10.48 14.41
N GLU A 184 -23.43 11.05 14.18
CA GLU A 184 -24.22 10.85 12.95
C GLU A 184 -23.40 11.14 11.68
N LYS A 185 -22.47 12.10 11.73
CA LYS A 185 -21.59 12.43 10.60
C LYS A 185 -20.66 11.27 10.23
N ILE A 186 -20.10 10.56 11.22
CA ILE A 186 -19.24 9.39 10.98
C ILE A 186 -20.08 8.26 10.38
N GLU A 187 -21.24 8.00 10.99
CA GLU A 187 -22.17 6.98 10.53
C GLU A 187 -22.67 7.26 9.10
N ALA A 188 -23.00 8.51 8.78
CA ALA A 188 -23.39 8.92 7.43
C ALA A 188 -22.25 8.78 6.42
N ALA A 189 -21.01 9.12 6.81
CA ALA A 189 -19.84 8.92 5.96
C ALA A 189 -19.56 7.43 5.71
N PHE A 190 -19.69 6.60 6.74
CA PHE A 190 -19.55 5.15 6.62
C PHE A 190 -20.60 4.54 5.70
N ARG A 191 -21.89 4.88 5.89
CA ARG A 191 -22.96 4.40 5.01
C ARG A 191 -22.75 4.80 3.56
N ALA A 192 -22.31 6.04 3.30
CA ALA A 192 -22.00 6.49 1.96
C ALA A 192 -20.84 5.68 1.33
N PHE A 193 -19.81 5.38 2.12
CA PHE A 193 -18.71 4.52 1.69
C PHE A 193 -19.20 3.10 1.34
N VAL A 194 -19.97 2.45 2.23
CA VAL A 194 -20.49 1.09 2.01
C VAL A 194 -21.38 1.03 0.77
N LEU A 195 -22.26 2.02 0.57
CA LEU A 195 -23.11 2.09 -0.62
C LEU A 195 -22.28 2.17 -1.91
N LEU A 196 -21.18 2.93 -1.92
CA LEU A 196 -20.31 3.03 -3.08
C LEU A 196 -19.48 1.76 -3.28
N LEU A 197 -19.07 1.11 -2.19
CA LEU A 197 -18.31 -0.13 -2.23
C LEU A 197 -19.14 -1.28 -2.82
N GLU A 198 -20.41 -1.42 -2.42
CA GLU A 198 -21.32 -2.44 -2.95
C GLU A 198 -21.64 -2.20 -4.45
N ASN A 199 -21.73 -0.94 -4.89
CA ASN A 199 -22.12 -0.59 -6.25
C ASN A 199 -20.96 -0.52 -7.27
N ASN A 200 -19.72 -0.38 -6.81
CA ASN A 200 -18.53 -0.22 -7.67
C ASN A 200 -17.52 -1.35 -7.43
N SER A 201 -17.99 -2.60 -7.48
CA SER A 201 -17.16 -3.79 -7.28
C SER A 201 -16.00 -3.80 -8.28
N GLY A 202 -14.78 -3.51 -7.81
CA GLY A 202 -13.55 -3.44 -8.63
C GLY A 202 -12.92 -2.05 -8.74
N GLU A 203 -13.59 -0.99 -8.29
CA GLU A 203 -12.95 0.32 -8.12
C GLU A 203 -12.13 0.31 -6.82
N SER A 204 -10.89 0.81 -6.87
CA SER A 204 -10.03 0.84 -5.69
C SER A 204 -10.22 2.13 -4.91
N PRO A 205 -10.43 2.07 -3.57
CA PRO A 205 -10.44 3.26 -2.71
C PRO A 205 -9.12 4.05 -2.76
N ALA A 206 -8.02 3.45 -3.23
CA ALA A 206 -6.74 4.13 -3.42
C ALA A 206 -6.79 5.20 -4.53
N ASN A 207 -7.74 5.12 -5.45
CA ASN A 207 -7.95 6.16 -6.45
C ASN A 207 -8.74 7.32 -5.83
N ALA A 208 -8.06 8.33 -5.28
CA ALA A 208 -8.69 9.49 -4.65
C ALA A 208 -9.65 10.29 -5.55
N LEU A 209 -9.55 10.14 -6.88
CA LEU A 209 -10.43 10.80 -7.83
C LEU A 209 -11.75 10.06 -8.05
N SER A 210 -11.80 8.77 -7.71
CA SER A 210 -13.02 7.96 -7.78
C SER A 210 -14.05 8.38 -6.73
N PRO A 211 -15.35 8.14 -6.96
CA PRO A 211 -16.37 8.28 -5.94
C PRO A 211 -16.05 7.49 -4.67
N LEU A 212 -15.57 6.24 -4.80
CA LEU A 212 -15.20 5.40 -3.67
C LEU A 212 -14.01 5.95 -2.89
N GLY A 213 -12.97 6.42 -3.58
CA GLY A 213 -11.80 7.05 -2.97
C GLY A 213 -12.12 8.39 -2.28
N GLN A 214 -13.03 9.18 -2.84
CA GLN A 214 -13.52 10.40 -2.17
C GLN A 214 -14.30 10.06 -0.90
N ALA A 215 -15.14 9.02 -0.93
CA ALA A 215 -15.86 8.55 0.26
C ALA A 215 -14.90 8.00 1.34
N TYR A 216 -13.85 7.28 0.91
CA TYR A 216 -12.77 6.83 1.79
C TYR A 216 -12.10 8.01 2.51
N LEU A 217 -11.68 9.04 1.77
CA LEU A 217 -11.03 10.23 2.35
C LEU A 217 -11.97 10.98 3.30
N LYS A 218 -13.24 11.14 2.91
CA LYS A 218 -14.25 11.81 3.73
C LYS A 218 -14.48 11.09 5.05
N PHE A 219 -14.53 9.76 5.06
CA PHE A 219 -14.68 8.99 6.29
C PHE A 219 -13.55 9.30 7.29
N TRP A 220 -12.29 9.32 6.82
CA TRP A 220 -11.14 9.63 7.67
C TRP A 220 -11.10 11.08 8.14
N ASP A 221 -11.44 12.03 7.28
CA ASP A 221 -11.54 13.45 7.64
C ASP A 221 -12.58 13.67 8.76
N VAL A 222 -13.74 13.01 8.65
CA VAL A 222 -14.77 13.10 9.69
C VAL A 222 -14.30 12.43 11.00
N CYS A 223 -13.58 11.30 10.93
CA CYS A 223 -13.02 10.68 12.13
C CYS A 223 -12.00 11.59 12.84
N GLN A 224 -11.08 12.20 12.09
CA GLN A 224 -10.05 13.09 12.64
C GLN A 224 -10.63 14.36 13.27
N THR A 225 -11.63 14.96 12.63
CA THR A 225 -12.27 16.18 13.13
C THR A 225 -13.05 15.99 14.43
N HIS A 226 -13.34 14.74 14.82
CA HIS A 226 -14.06 14.40 16.06
C HIS A 226 -13.14 13.86 17.17
N ASN A 227 -11.80 13.96 17.02
CA ASN A 227 -10.81 13.45 17.98
C ASN A 227 -10.99 11.96 18.35
N LEU A 228 -11.26 11.11 17.34
CA LEU A 228 -11.45 9.64 17.48
C LEU A 228 -10.45 8.82 16.65
#